data_AF-A0A450TZJ7-F1
#
_entry.id   AF-A0A450TZJ7-F1
#
_cell.length_a   1.000
_cell.length_b   1.000
_cell.length_c   1.000
_cell.angle_alpha   90.00
_cell.angle_beta   90.00
_cell.angle_gamma   90.00
#
_symmetry.space_group_name_H-M   'P 1'
#
loop_
_entity.id
_entity.type
_entity.pdbx_description
1 polymer ?
#
loop_
_entity_poly.entity_id
_entity_poly.type
_entity_poly.pdbx_seq_one_letter_code
_entity_poly.pdbx_strand_id
1 'polypeptide(L)'
;FIACDLGEIPAAQHLTSRNIVARINLPNMRHEPDQRVEICVRAQEGLAQLEPDPNKRIKYIDFIAQYARLSEAEQARYEECIEQSSYKEDIMGPVQQAIENSLQQGIRQGIQQGEHKKAVEMAKALLNKGIAIDIISEAARLSEEEIRKLAPH
;
A
#
# COMPACT_ATOMS: atom_id res chain seq x y z
N PHE A 1 10.98 22.29 -10.93
CA PHE A 1 10.78 20.83 -10.80
C PHE A 1 10.68 20.29 -12.22
N ILE A 2 11.68 19.56 -12.72
CA ILE A 2 11.56 18.92 -14.04
C ILE A 2 10.73 17.67 -13.78
N ALA A 3 9.53 17.59 -14.36
CA ALA A 3 8.72 16.39 -14.29
C ALA A 3 9.51 15.27 -14.98
N CYS A 4 9.86 14.25 -14.21
CA CYS A 4 10.50 13.05 -14.72
C CYS A 4 9.40 12.00 -14.89
N ASP A 5 9.11 11.60 -16.12
CA ASP A 5 8.20 10.49 -16.36
C ASP A 5 8.99 9.18 -16.22
N LEU A 6 8.84 8.53 -15.06
CA LEU A 6 9.49 7.25 -14.79
C LEU A 6 9.08 6.19 -15.82
N GLY A 7 7.86 6.24 -16.34
CA GLY A 7 7.35 5.29 -17.32
C GLY A 7 8.07 5.33 -18.67
N GLU A 8 8.83 6.40 -18.96
CA GLU A 8 9.65 6.52 -20.16
C GLU A 8 11.11 6.05 -19.94
N ILE A 9 11.54 5.86 -18.69
CA ILE A 9 12.90 5.49 -18.35
C ILE A 9 13.04 3.95 -18.41
N PRO A 10 13.98 3.38 -19.19
CA PRO A 10 14.19 1.93 -19.20
C PRO A 10 14.69 1.39 -17.85
N ALA A 11 13.93 0.50 -17.22
CA ALA A 11 14.31 -0.12 -15.96
C ALA A 11 15.65 -0.87 -16.05
N ALA A 12 15.93 -1.47 -17.22
CA ALA A 12 17.16 -2.19 -17.52
C ALA A 12 18.45 -1.38 -17.25
N GLN A 13 18.40 -0.04 -17.40
CA GLN A 13 19.55 0.84 -17.16
C GLN A 13 19.85 1.05 -15.67
N HIS A 14 18.94 0.64 -14.79
CA HIS A 14 19.00 0.94 -13.36
C HIS A 14 19.02 -0.32 -12.47
N LEU A 15 19.02 -1.52 -13.04
CA LEU A 15 19.00 -2.79 -12.30
C LEU A 15 20.15 -2.93 -11.29
N THR A 16 21.30 -2.31 -11.58
CA THR A 16 22.51 -2.32 -10.72
C THR A 16 22.85 -0.95 -10.16
N SER A 17 21.92 0.01 -10.25
CA SER A 17 22.12 1.36 -9.72
C SER A 17 22.46 1.35 -8.23
N ARG A 18 23.41 2.21 -7.84
CA ARG A 18 23.74 2.47 -6.43
C ARG A 18 22.84 3.53 -5.78
N ASN A 19 21.87 4.06 -6.53
CA ASN A 19 20.88 4.99 -6.02
C ASN A 19 19.64 4.22 -5.55
N ILE A 20 19.38 4.26 -4.24
CA ILE A 20 18.22 3.60 -3.62
C ILE A 20 16.90 4.03 -4.27
N VAL A 21 16.73 5.32 -4.59
CA VAL A 21 15.51 5.83 -5.21
C VAL A 21 15.30 5.21 -6.59
N ALA A 22 16.36 5.03 -7.37
CA ALA A 22 16.27 4.36 -8.67
C ALA A 22 15.90 2.88 -8.52
N ARG A 23 16.50 2.19 -7.53
CA ARG A 23 16.25 0.75 -7.29
C ARG A 23 14.82 0.47 -6.83
N ILE A 24 14.29 1.23 -5.88
CA ILE A 24 12.92 1.01 -5.40
C ILE A 24 11.86 1.42 -6.44
N ASN A 25 12.22 2.30 -7.40
CA ASN A 25 11.32 2.71 -8.48
C ASN A 25 11.43 1.87 -9.75
N LEU A 26 12.20 0.79 -9.78
CA LEU A 26 12.25 -0.10 -10.94
C LEU A 26 10.86 -0.57 -11.41
N PRO A 27 9.88 -0.90 -10.53
CA PRO A 27 8.51 -1.24 -10.97
C PRO A 27 7.75 -0.10 -11.65
N ASN A 28 8.17 1.16 -11.46
CA ASN A 28 7.57 2.34 -12.08
C ASN A 28 8.26 2.74 -13.40
N MET A 29 9.37 2.07 -13.74
CA MET A 29 10.15 2.32 -14.95
C MET A 29 9.64 1.48 -16.12
N ARG A 30 9.98 1.82 -17.36
CA ARG A 30 9.62 1.04 -18.54
C ARG A 30 10.26 -0.34 -18.51
N HIS A 31 9.43 -1.38 -18.57
CA HIS A 31 9.81 -2.78 -18.72
C HIS A 31 8.65 -3.56 -19.36
N GLU A 32 8.96 -4.71 -19.96
CA GLU A 32 7.95 -5.57 -20.57
C GLU A 32 7.20 -6.39 -19.50
N PRO A 33 5.93 -6.79 -19.72
CA PRO A 33 5.14 -7.52 -18.73
C PRO A 33 5.78 -8.82 -18.23
N ASP A 34 6.55 -9.52 -19.07
CA ASP A 34 7.26 -10.75 -18.74
C ASP A 34 8.51 -10.52 -17.85
N GLN A 35 8.99 -9.28 -17.77
CA GLN A 35 10.12 -8.88 -16.93
C GLN A 35 9.72 -8.51 -15.50
N ARG A 36 8.42 -8.39 -15.19
CA ARG A 36 7.92 -7.90 -13.89
C ARG A 36 8.51 -8.62 -12.69
N VAL A 37 8.63 -9.94 -12.76
CA VAL A 37 9.22 -10.75 -11.67
C VAL A 37 10.68 -10.36 -11.43
N GLU A 38 11.49 -10.29 -12.50
CA GLU A 38 12.89 -9.89 -12.39
C GLU A 38 13.02 -8.46 -11.85
N ILE A 39 12.20 -7.54 -12.36
CA ILE A 39 12.16 -6.15 -11.90
C ILE A 39 11.87 -6.06 -10.40
N CYS A 40 10.89 -6.83 -9.91
CA CYS A 40 10.54 -6.87 -8.49
C CYS A 40 11.69 -7.43 -7.66
N VAL A 41 12.29 -8.55 -8.07
CA VAL A 41 13.46 -9.14 -7.38
C VAL A 41 14.61 -8.13 -7.31
N ARG A 42 14.96 -7.49 -8.43
CA ARG A 42 16.04 -6.50 -8.46
C ARG A 42 15.75 -5.26 -7.62
N ALA A 43 14.48 -4.85 -7.50
CA ALA A 43 14.09 -3.78 -6.60
C ALA A 43 14.32 -4.19 -5.13
N GLN A 44 13.91 -5.40 -4.75
CA GLN A 44 14.05 -5.91 -3.38
C GLN A 44 15.50 -6.18 -2.99
N GLU A 45 16.32 -6.76 -3.89
CA GLU A 45 17.76 -6.90 -3.68
C GLU A 45 18.43 -5.54 -3.50
N GLY A 46 18.03 -4.54 -4.29
CA GLY A 46 18.54 -3.18 -4.18
C GLY A 46 18.16 -2.52 -2.87
N LEU A 47 16.93 -2.75 -2.41
CA LEU A 47 16.46 -2.26 -1.12
C LEU A 47 17.24 -2.89 0.04
N ALA A 48 17.39 -4.22 0.04
CA ALA A 48 18.17 -4.96 1.04
C ALA A 48 19.64 -4.51 1.07
N GLN A 49 20.21 -4.21 -0.09
CA GLN A 49 21.60 -3.78 -0.21
C GLN A 49 21.83 -2.32 0.23
N LEU A 50 20.92 -1.40 -0.11
CA LEU A 50 21.22 0.04 -0.08
C LEU A 50 20.54 0.82 1.04
N GLU A 51 19.44 0.32 1.62
CA GLU A 51 18.75 1.01 2.71
C GLU A 51 19.12 0.37 4.05
N PRO A 52 19.85 1.06 4.95
CA PRO A 52 20.19 0.51 6.26
C PRO A 52 19.06 0.59 7.29
N ASP A 53 18.07 1.48 7.11
CA ASP A 53 17.00 1.68 8.10
C ASP A 53 15.91 0.60 7.95
N PRO A 54 15.71 -0.29 8.94
CA PRO A 54 14.73 -1.35 8.86
C PRO A 54 13.29 -0.83 8.74
N ASN A 55 12.97 0.32 9.34
CA ASN A 55 11.63 0.91 9.24
C ASN A 55 11.35 1.43 7.83
N LYS A 56 12.38 1.95 7.14
CA LYS A 56 12.26 2.36 5.74
C LYS A 56 12.16 1.16 4.82
N ARG A 57 12.90 0.07 5.09
CA ARG A 57 12.77 -1.19 4.33
C ARG A 57 11.32 -1.66 4.32
N ILE A 58 10.68 -1.77 5.47
CA ILE A 58 9.27 -2.20 5.56
C ILE A 58 8.37 -1.33 4.68
N LYS A 59 8.48 0.00 4.77
CA LYS A 59 7.67 0.93 3.97
C LYS A 59 7.92 0.77 2.46
N TYR A 60 9.17 0.58 2.06
CA TYR A 60 9.51 0.44 0.65
C TYR A 60 9.21 -0.94 0.07
N ILE A 61 9.13 -1.98 0.91
CA ILE A 61 8.64 -3.30 0.50
C ILE A 61 7.17 -3.19 0.04
N ASP A 62 6.32 -2.58 0.87
CA ASP A 62 4.90 -2.38 0.52
C ASP A 62 4.76 -1.56 -0.76
N PHE A 63 5.58 -0.51 -0.91
CA PHE A 63 5.65 0.30 -2.13
C PHE A 63 6.03 -0.52 -3.37
N ILE A 64 7.12 -1.29 -3.30
CA ILE A 64 7.57 -2.14 -4.42
C ILE A 64 6.48 -3.14 -4.79
N ALA A 65 5.87 -3.81 -3.81
CA ALA A 65 4.81 -4.79 -4.05
C ALA A 65 3.58 -4.16 -4.71
N GLN A 66 3.16 -2.98 -4.25
CA GLN A 66 2.00 -2.26 -4.78
C GLN A 66 2.17 -1.87 -6.26
N TYR A 67 3.38 -1.47 -6.66
CA TYR A 67 3.65 -1.04 -8.03
C TYR A 67 4.08 -2.17 -8.95
N ALA A 68 4.70 -3.23 -8.43
CA ALA A 68 5.03 -4.41 -9.22
C ALA A 68 3.79 -5.15 -9.75
N ARG A 69 2.68 -5.14 -8.98
CA ARG A 69 1.39 -5.74 -9.37
C ARG A 69 1.54 -7.15 -9.95
N LEU A 70 2.32 -7.98 -9.26
CA LEU A 70 2.52 -9.37 -9.65
C LEU A 70 1.19 -10.13 -9.53
N SER A 71 0.88 -10.94 -10.55
CA SER A 71 -0.18 -11.95 -10.45
C SER A 71 0.22 -13.06 -9.47
N GLU A 72 -0.72 -13.93 -9.08
CA GLU A 72 -0.42 -15.08 -8.20
C GLU A 72 0.68 -15.99 -8.77
N ALA A 73 0.67 -16.24 -10.09
CA ALA A 73 1.69 -17.03 -10.76
C ALA A 73 3.06 -16.34 -10.76
N GLU A 74 3.09 -15.01 -10.91
CA GLU A 74 4.32 -14.22 -10.84
C GLU A 74 4.84 -14.09 -9.41
N GLN A 75 3.94 -14.04 -8.43
CA GLN A 75 4.26 -14.03 -7.01
C GLN A 75 4.96 -15.33 -6.59
N ALA A 76 4.44 -16.49 -7.03
CA ALA A 76 5.11 -17.78 -6.80
C ALA A 76 6.51 -17.81 -7.42
N ARG A 77 6.66 -17.34 -8.66
CA ARG A 77 7.98 -17.23 -9.31
C ARG A 77 8.91 -16.25 -8.59
N TYR A 78 8.40 -15.13 -8.10
CA TYR A 78 9.16 -14.18 -7.30
C TYR A 78 9.70 -14.84 -6.03
N GLU A 79 8.87 -15.60 -5.32
CA GLU A 79 9.27 -16.35 -4.12
C GLU A 79 10.37 -17.36 -4.44
N GLU A 80 10.23 -18.14 -5.51
CA GLU A 80 11.27 -19.07 -5.99
C GLU A 80 12.59 -18.35 -6.30
N CYS A 81 12.52 -17.16 -6.92
CA CYS A 81 13.71 -16.36 -7.21
C CYS A 81 14.38 -15.83 -5.92
N ILE A 82 13.60 -15.37 -4.94
CA ILE A 82 14.14 -14.90 -3.66
C ILE A 82 14.77 -16.04 -2.86
N GLU A 83 14.19 -17.25 -2.89
CA GLU A 83 14.76 -18.45 -2.28
C GLU A 83 16.16 -18.77 -2.80
N GLN A 84 16.47 -18.42 -4.05
CA GLN A 84 17.78 -18.60 -4.68
C GLN A 84 18.69 -17.36 -4.59
N SER A 85 18.18 -16.23 -4.08
CA SER A 85 18.94 -14.99 -3.98
C SER A 85 19.92 -15.02 -2.81
N SER A 86 21.10 -14.41 -3.01
CA SER A 86 22.06 -14.19 -1.92
C SER A 86 21.54 -13.22 -0.85
N TYR A 87 20.46 -12.48 -1.14
CA TYR A 87 19.84 -11.53 -0.22
C TYR A 87 18.59 -12.09 0.49
N LYS A 88 18.33 -13.40 0.37
CA LYS A 88 17.14 -14.07 0.91
C LYS A 88 16.83 -13.66 2.35
N GLU A 89 17.80 -13.78 3.26
CA GLU A 89 17.62 -13.51 4.69
C GLU A 89 17.27 -12.04 4.96
N ASP A 90 17.91 -11.13 4.23
CA ASP A 90 17.69 -9.68 4.33
C ASP A 90 16.34 -9.22 3.75
N ILE A 91 15.72 -10.05 2.91
CA ILE A 91 14.45 -9.73 2.23
C ILE A 91 13.28 -10.39 2.96
N MET A 92 13.34 -11.70 3.23
CA MET A 92 12.17 -12.47 3.68
C MET A 92 11.65 -12.03 5.04
N GLY A 93 12.53 -11.76 6.01
CA GLY A 93 12.12 -11.30 7.34
C GLY A 93 11.34 -9.98 7.27
N PRO A 94 11.91 -8.92 6.67
CA PRO A 94 11.20 -7.66 6.47
C PRO A 94 9.93 -7.77 5.62
N VAL A 95 9.91 -8.64 4.60
CA VAL A 95 8.69 -8.90 3.80
C VAL A 95 7.58 -9.49 4.65
N GLN A 96 7.88 -10.49 5.47
CA GLN A 96 6.89 -11.08 6.38
C GLN A 96 6.33 -10.04 7.36
N GLN A 97 7.18 -9.17 7.89
CA GLN A 97 6.76 -8.08 8.77
C GLN A 97 5.90 -7.04 8.04
N ALA A 98 6.23 -6.70 6.79
CA ALA A 98 5.43 -5.79 5.97
C ALA A 98 4.02 -6.36 5.72
N ILE A 99 3.92 -7.65 5.39
CA ILE A 99 2.64 -8.35 5.21
C ILE A 99 1.80 -8.29 6.49
N GLU A 100 2.38 -8.60 7.65
CA GLU A 100 1.66 -8.55 8.92
C GLU A 100 1.17 -7.14 9.24
N ASN A 101 2.03 -6.13 9.06
CA ASN A 101 1.68 -4.73 9.29
C ASN A 101 0.53 -4.28 8.37
N SER A 102 0.61 -4.61 7.09
CA SER A 102 -0.40 -4.28 6.08
C SER A 102 -1.74 -4.95 6.40
N LEU A 103 -1.73 -6.23 6.81
CA LEU A 103 -2.94 -6.93 7.25
C LEU A 103 -3.57 -6.27 8.47
N GLN A 104 -2.78 -5.98 9.51
CA GLN A 104 -3.28 -5.32 10.72
C GLN A 104 -3.86 -3.93 10.44
N GLN A 105 -3.21 -3.15 9.57
CA GLN A 105 -3.73 -1.85 9.15
C GLN A 105 -5.05 -1.99 8.39
N GLY A 106 -5.15 -2.94 7.46
CA GLY A 106 -6.38 -3.22 6.73
C GLY A 106 -7.55 -3.61 7.65
N ILE A 107 -7.29 -4.46 8.65
CA ILE A 107 -8.31 -4.84 9.65
C ILE A 107 -8.77 -3.61 10.46
N ARG A 108 -7.83 -2.80 10.96
CA ARG A 108 -8.17 -1.58 11.72
C ARG A 108 -8.99 -0.60 10.90
N GLN A 109 -8.59 -0.35 9.64
CA GLN A 109 -9.34 0.51 8.72
C GLN A 109 -10.73 -0.05 8.43
N GLY A 110 -10.86 -1.36 8.22
CA GLY A 110 -12.13 -2.02 7.98
C GLY A 110 -13.10 -1.90 9.16
N ILE A 111 -12.60 -2.07 10.39
CA ILE A 111 -13.40 -1.88 11.61
C ILE A 111 -13.88 -0.43 11.70
N GLN A 112 -12.96 0.54 11.57
CA GLN A 112 -13.30 1.96 11.67
C GLN A 112 -14.31 2.39 10.60
N GLN A 113 -14.14 1.95 9.35
CA GLN A 113 -15.09 2.20 8.27
C GLN A 113 -16.46 1.57 8.56
N GLY A 114 -16.48 0.35 9.12
CA GLY A 114 -17.70 -0.33 9.52
C GLY A 114 -18.45 0.38 10.65
N GLU A 115 -17.73 0.83 11.68
CA GLU A 115 -18.28 1.64 12.78
C GLU A 115 -18.85 2.95 12.27
N HIS A 116 -18.09 3.67 11.43
CA HIS A 116 -18.55 4.92 10.83
C HIS A 116 -19.78 4.71 9.93
N LYS A 117 -19.81 3.64 9.11
CA LYS A 117 -20.96 3.30 8.28
C LYS A 117 -22.21 3.05 9.13
N LYS A 118 -22.09 2.30 10.23
CA LYS A 118 -23.20 2.08 11.19
C LYS A 118 -23.66 3.39 11.84
N ALA A 119 -22.73 4.25 12.23
CA ALA A 119 -23.06 5.58 12.76
C ALA A 119 -23.85 6.42 11.76
N VAL A 120 -23.43 6.42 10.48
CA VAL A 120 -24.13 7.12 9.38
C VAL A 120 -25.51 6.53 9.13
N GLU A 121 -25.67 5.21 9.10
CA GLU A 121 -26.96 4.54 8.93
C GLU A 121 -27.93 4.86 10.08
N MET A 122 -27.43 4.85 11.32
CA MET A 122 -28.21 5.24 12.49
C MET A 122 -28.62 6.72 12.43
N ALA A 123 -27.70 7.62 12.08
CA ALA A 123 -27.99 9.03 11.94
C ALA A 123 -29.07 9.31 10.88
N LYS A 124 -29.01 8.64 9.73
CA LYS A 124 -30.08 8.70 8.71
C LYS A 124 -31.42 8.23 9.26
N ALA A 125 -31.45 7.11 9.98
CA ALA A 125 -32.68 6.57 10.55
C ALA A 125 -33.31 7.52 11.60
N LEU A 126 -32.48 8.18 12.42
CA LEU A 126 -32.92 9.16 13.42
C LEU A 126 -33.38 10.48 12.78
N LEU A 127 -32.69 10.95 11.74
CA LEU A 127 -33.11 12.12 10.95
C LEU A 127 -34.49 11.88 10.33
N ASN A 128 -34.71 10.71 9.73
CA ASN A 128 -36.00 10.34 9.15
C ASN A 128 -37.13 10.25 10.20
N LYS A 129 -36.79 10.10 11.48
CA LYS A 129 -37.74 10.12 12.61
C LYS A 129 -37.95 11.52 13.19
N GLY A 130 -37.32 12.55 12.61
CA GLY A 130 -37.43 13.94 13.06
C GLY A 130 -36.66 14.23 14.36
N ILE A 131 -35.67 13.40 14.72
CA ILE A 131 -34.82 13.65 15.89
C ILE A 131 -33.88 14.81 15.58
N ALA A 132 -33.65 15.68 16.57
CA ALA A 132 -32.81 16.86 16.44
C ALA A 132 -31.34 16.51 16.19
N ILE A 133 -30.66 17.31 15.37
CA ILE A 133 -29.30 17.05 14.88
C ILE A 133 -28.27 16.98 16.02
N ASP A 134 -28.42 17.81 17.05
CA ASP A 134 -27.58 17.81 18.25
C ASP A 134 -27.66 16.47 19.00
N ILE A 135 -28.87 15.94 19.17
CA ILE A 135 -29.10 14.62 19.81
C ILE A 135 -28.50 13.50 18.94
N ILE A 136 -28.65 13.59 17.61
CA ILE A 136 -28.08 12.60 16.69
C ILE A 136 -26.55 12.65 16.72
N SER A 137 -25.97 13.85 16.81
CA SER A 137 -24.52 14.05 16.90
C SER A 137 -23.94 13.33 18.12
N GLU A 138 -24.57 13.50 19.28
CA GLU A 138 -24.17 12.81 20.50
C GLU A 138 -24.32 11.28 20.39
N ALA A 139 -25.47 10.80 19.92
CA ALA A 139 -25.77 9.37 19.86
C ALA A 139 -24.93 8.62 18.82
N ALA A 140 -24.76 9.19 17.63
CA ALA A 140 -24.01 8.59 16.53
C ALA A 140 -22.51 8.90 16.56
N ARG A 141 -22.07 9.79 17.46
CA ARG A 141 -20.68 10.29 17.51
C ARG A 141 -20.20 10.80 16.15
N LEU A 142 -21.09 11.47 15.43
CA LEU A 142 -20.80 12.15 14.18
C LEU A 142 -20.84 13.65 14.41
N SER A 143 -20.06 14.40 13.63
CA SER A 143 -20.21 15.85 13.65
C SER A 143 -21.57 16.27 13.08
N GLU A 144 -22.12 17.38 13.57
CA GLU A 144 -23.34 17.94 12.99
C GLU A 144 -23.19 18.26 11.49
N GLU A 145 -21.98 18.62 11.04
CA GLU A 145 -21.68 18.86 9.63
C GLU A 145 -21.87 17.60 8.78
N GLU A 146 -21.36 16.47 9.25
CA GLU A 146 -21.58 15.18 8.60
C GLU A 146 -23.07 14.85 8.56
N ILE A 147 -23.79 15.04 9.67
CA ILE A 147 -25.23 14.75 9.76
C ILE A 147 -26.04 15.64 8.81
N ARG A 148 -25.72 16.93 8.70
CA ARG A 148 -26.39 17.86 7.76
C ARG A 148 -26.27 17.40 6.30
N LYS A 149 -25.13 16.80 5.92
CA LYS A 149 -24.93 16.22 4.57
C LYS A 149 -25.77 14.97 4.32
N LEU A 150 -26.33 14.35 5.36
CA LEU A 150 -27.20 13.18 5.26
C LEU A 150 -28.69 13.53 5.15
N ALA A 151 -29.06 14.80 5.36
CA ALA A 151 -30.45 15.23 5.31
C ALA A 151 -31.04 15.02 3.91
N PRO A 152 -32.27 14.49 3.78
CA PRO A 152 -32.94 14.41 2.49
C PRO A 152 -33.19 15.82 1.94
N HIS A 153 -32.93 16.00 0.64
CA HIS A 153 -33.32 17.19 -0.12
C HIS A 153 -34.82 17.20 -0.41
#